data_AF-A0A961NUH6-F1
#
_entry.id   AF-A0A961NUH6-F1
#
_cell.length_a   1.000
_cell.length_b   1.000
_cell.length_c   1.000
_cell.angle_alpha   90.00
_cell.angle_beta   90.00
_cell.angle_gamma   90.00
#
_symmetry.space_group_name_H-M   'P 1'
#
loop_
_entity.id
_entity.type
_entity.pdbx_description
1 polymer ?
#
loop_
_entity_poly.entity_id
_entity_poly.type
_entity_poly.pdbx_seq_one_letter_code
_entity_poly.pdbx_strand_id
1 'polypeptide(L)'
;MILYFVLVGFVTGAIGAGVVLQTGGGFFLALLAYSLAGALGVVLSAMLYAFVPNIPRPRRRGGLAVHAHPVHARSASRATPPRSRAMRARHLRVEAHAPRR
;
A
#
# COMPACT_ATOMS: atom_id res chain seq x y z
N MET A 1 13.78 2.52 -1.59
CA MET A 1 14.13 2.16 -0.20
C MET A 1 15.64 2.05 0.02
N ILE A 2 16.38 1.32 -0.81
CA ILE A 2 17.86 1.22 -0.67
C ILE A 2 18.55 2.59 -0.73
N LEU A 3 18.14 3.47 -1.65
CA LEU A 3 18.71 4.82 -1.77
C LEU A 3 18.60 5.65 -0.48
N TYR A 4 17.54 5.46 0.30
CA TYR A 4 17.36 6.15 1.58
C TYR A 4 18.45 5.74 2.57
N PHE A 5 18.71 4.44 2.70
CA PHE A 5 19.77 3.93 3.56
C PHE A 5 21.15 4.40 3.11
N VAL A 6 21.42 4.40 1.81
CA VAL A 6 22.68 4.93 1.27
C VAL A 6 22.86 6.41 1.63
N LEU A 7 21.81 7.22 1.49
CA LEU A 7 21.86 8.64 1.82
C LEU A 7 22.07 8.87 3.31
N VAL A 8 21.36 8.13 4.17
CA VAL A 8 21.54 8.20 5.63
C VAL A 8 22.97 7.82 6.01
N GLY A 9 23.51 6.72 5.48
CA GLY A 9 24.88 6.30 5.74
C GLY A 9 25.90 7.34 5.29
N PHE A 10 25.72 7.90 4.09
CA PHE A 10 26.58 8.94 3.55
C PHE A 10 26.60 10.19 4.44
N VAL A 11 25.43 10.70 4.82
CA VAL A 11 25.31 11.90 5.65
C VAL A 11 25.88 11.66 7.05
N THR A 12 25.51 10.54 7.69
CA THR A 12 25.99 10.22 9.04
C THR A 12 27.51 10.01 9.05
N GLY A 13 28.05 9.35 8.02
CA GLY A 13 29.49 9.21 7.81
C GLY A 13 30.18 10.56 7.62
N ALA A 14 29.64 11.43 6.77
CA ALA A 14 30.20 12.75 6.51
C ALA A 14 30.26 13.62 7.79
N ILE A 15 29.21 13.56 8.62
CA ILE A 15 29.19 14.24 9.93
C ILE A 15 30.29 13.66 10.83
N GLY A 16 30.40 12.33 10.94
CA GLY A 16 31.43 11.68 11.76
C GLY A 16 32.86 12.04 11.33
N ALA A 17 33.12 12.04 10.03
CA ALA A 17 34.40 12.47 9.47
C ALA A 17 34.69 13.95 9.76
N GLY A 18 33.67 14.81 9.61
CA GLY A 18 33.76 16.24 9.89
C GLY A 18 34.13 16.51 11.34
N VAL A 19 33.52 15.79 12.30
CA VAL A 19 33.86 15.90 13.73
C VAL A 19 35.33 15.52 13.96
N VAL A 20 35.80 14.42 13.39
CA VAL A 20 37.20 14.00 13.56
C VAL A 20 38.19 15.01 12.96
N LEU A 21 37.87 15.58 11.80
CA LEU A 21 38.72 16.62 11.21
C LEU A 21 38.70 17.91 12.04
N GLN A 22 37.54 18.29 12.59
CA GLN A 22 37.41 19.46 13.46
C GLN A 22 38.18 19.32 14.77
N THR A 23 38.31 18.10 15.31
CA THR A 23 39.11 17.86 16.53
C THR A 23 40.61 17.71 16.24
N GLY A 24 41.05 17.95 15.00
CA GLY A 24 42.46 17.84 14.61
C GLY A 24 42.92 16.40 14.34
N GLY A 25 41.98 15.47 14.17
CA GLY A 25 42.28 14.10 13.75
C GLY A 25 42.85 14.03 12.33
N GLY A 26 43.72 13.06 12.09
CA GLY A 26 44.31 12.83 10.77
C GLY A 26 43.31 12.26 9.76
N PHE A 27 43.66 12.35 8.47
CA PHE A 27 42.83 11.85 7.36
C PHE A 27 42.41 10.38 7.51
N PHE A 28 43.32 9.50 7.93
CA PHE A 28 43.01 8.08 8.15
C PHE A 28 41.96 7.88 9.25
N LEU A 29 42.03 8.68 10.31
CA LEU A 29 41.06 8.61 11.41
C LEU A 29 39.69 9.15 10.95
N ALA A 30 39.68 10.21 10.13
CA ALA A 30 38.46 10.75 9.55
C ALA A 30 37.78 9.75 8.60
N LEU A 31 38.57 9.03 7.79
CA LEU A 31 38.06 7.98 6.90
C LEU A 31 37.49 6.80 7.70
N LEU A 32 38.17 6.40 8.78
CA LEU A 32 37.66 5.36 9.67
C LEU A 32 36.33 5.79 10.31
N ALA A 33 36.25 7.02 10.83
CA ALA A 33 35.04 7.56 11.41
C ALA A 33 33.90 7.71 10.40
N TYR A 34 34.22 8.11 9.16
CA TYR A 34 33.26 8.15 8.06
C TYR A 34 32.57 6.79 7.87
N SER A 35 33.37 5.74 7.75
CA SER A 35 32.88 4.39 7.52
C SER A 35 32.08 3.86 8.73
N LEU A 36 32.60 4.07 9.94
CA LEU A 36 31.97 3.58 11.17
C LEU A 36 30.63 4.27 11.45
N ALA A 37 30.60 5.61 11.39
CA ALA A 37 29.41 6.40 11.63
C ALA A 37 28.36 6.16 10.53
N GLY A 38 28.79 6.01 9.28
CA GLY A 38 27.89 5.66 8.18
C GLY A 38 27.23 4.30 8.38
N ALA A 39 28.02 3.26 8.70
CA ALA A 39 27.49 1.92 8.95
C ALA A 39 26.50 1.90 10.12
N LEU A 40 26.85 2.53 11.25
CA LEU A 40 25.97 2.62 12.42
C LEU A 40 24.68 3.38 12.10
N GLY A 41 24.75 4.48 11.35
CA GLY A 41 23.59 5.26 10.92
C GLY A 41 22.62 4.46 10.07
N VAL A 42 23.14 3.63 9.14
CA VAL A 42 22.32 2.73 8.32
C VAL A 42 21.65 1.66 9.17
N VAL A 43 22.42 0.98 10.02
CA VAL A 43 21.90 -0.09 10.88
C VAL A 43 20.81 0.44 11.79
N LEU A 44 21.04 1.58 12.43
CA LEU A 44 20.05 2.21 13.31
C LEU A 44 18.78 2.59 12.54
N SER A 45 18.92 3.20 11.36
CA SER A 45 17.76 3.50 10.51
C SER A 45 17.00 2.25 10.07
N ALA A 46 17.71 1.17 9.76
CA ALA A 46 17.08 -0.10 9.37
C ALA A 46 16.33 -0.71 10.54
N MET A 47 16.89 -0.68 11.75
CA MET A 47 16.21 -1.10 12.97
C MET A 47 14.96 -0.25 13.22
N LEU A 48 15.07 1.08 13.19
CA LEU A 48 13.92 1.95 13.36
C LEU A 48 12.81 1.61 12.36
N TYR A 49 13.16 1.44 11.08
CA TYR A 49 12.19 1.07 10.05
C TYR A 49 11.54 -0.31 10.29
N ALA A 50 12.31 -1.27 10.79
CA ALA A 50 11.82 -2.61 11.12
C ALA A 50 10.90 -2.62 12.35
N PHE A 51 11.14 -1.72 13.32
CA PHE A 51 10.38 -1.63 14.56
C PHE A 51 9.25 -0.59 14.55
N VAL A 52 9.08 0.21 13.49
CA VAL A 52 7.92 1.10 13.37
C VAL A 52 6.65 0.22 13.26
N PRO A 53 5.73 0.26 14.24
CA PRO A 53 4.51 -0.52 14.17
C PRO A 53 3.71 -0.07 12.95
N ASN A 54 3.35 -1.03 12.11
CA ASN A 54 2.53 -0.80 10.94
C ASN A 54 1.10 -0.48 11.43
N ILE A 55 0.84 0.79 11.78
CA ILE A 55 -0.49 1.22 12.24
C ILE A 55 -1.46 0.88 11.11
N PRO A 56 -2.39 -0.06 11.32
CA PRO A 56 -3.34 -0.42 10.29
C PRO A 56 -4.13 0.84 9.94
N ARG A 57 -3.97 1.31 8.71
CA ARG A 57 -4.71 2.48 8.22
C ARG A 57 -6.20 2.19 8.42
N PRO A 58 -6.96 3.07 9.10
CA PRO A 58 -8.39 2.86 9.25
C PRO A 58 -8.99 2.77 7.86
N ARG A 59 -9.51 1.57 7.55
CA ARG A 59 -10.24 1.28 6.32
C ARG A 59 -11.38 2.29 6.26
N ARG A 60 -11.27 3.28 5.37
CA ARG A 60 -12.29 4.30 5.13
C ARG A 60 -13.55 3.56 4.68
N ARG A 61 -14.42 3.24 5.64
CA ARG A 61 -15.73 2.65 5.40
C ARG A 61 -16.52 3.74 4.68
N GLY A 62 -16.64 3.59 3.36
CA GLY A 62 -17.35 4.54 2.53
C GLY A 62 -18.79 4.71 3.01
N GLY A 63 -19.29 5.94 2.86
CA GLY A 63 -20.72 6.21 2.75
C GLY A 63 -21.38 6.77 4.01
N LEU A 64 -21.03 8.00 4.39
CA LEU A 64 -22.02 8.90 4.98
C LEU A 64 -23.06 9.20 3.89
N ALA A 65 -24.17 8.48 3.90
CA ALA A 65 -25.37 8.87 3.16
C ALA A 65 -26.03 10.05 3.89
N VAL A 66 -25.41 11.22 3.77
CA VAL A 66 -26.03 12.51 4.10
C VAL A 66 -26.82 12.94 2.88
N HIS A 67 -28.08 12.53 2.83
CA HIS A 67 -29.13 13.34 2.21
C HIS A 67 -30.44 13.08 2.93
N ALA A 68 -30.73 13.98 3.88
CA ALA A 68 -32.08 14.21 4.33
C ALA A 68 -32.88 14.83 3.17
N HIS A 69 -34.02 14.22 2.84
CA HIS A 69 -35.23 14.95 2.46
C HIS A 69 -36.46 14.06 2.66
N PRO A 70 -37.34 14.37 3.64
CA PRO A 70 -38.66 13.79 3.74
C PRO A 70 -39.70 14.83 3.29
N VAL A 71 -40.33 14.68 2.12
CA VAL A 71 -41.60 15.38 1.82
C VAL A 71 -42.47 14.52 0.91
N HIS A 72 -43.69 14.26 1.38
CA HIS A 72 -44.82 13.65 0.68
C HIS A 72 -45.23 14.42 -0.59
N ALA A 73 -45.63 13.71 -1.65
CA ALA A 73 -46.91 13.94 -2.35
C ALA A 73 -47.12 12.97 -3.54
N ARG A 74 -47.98 11.97 -3.29
CA ARG A 74 -49.12 11.55 -4.12
C ARG A 74 -49.20 12.10 -5.56
N SER A 75 -48.94 11.23 -6.54
CA SER A 75 -49.53 11.30 -7.90
C SER A 75 -49.79 9.89 -8.41
N ALA A 76 -51.06 9.54 -8.53
CA ALA A 76 -51.56 8.29 -9.06
C ALA A 76 -51.67 8.36 -10.59
N SER A 77 -51.05 7.40 -11.30
CA SER A 77 -51.47 6.91 -12.62
C SER A 77 -50.66 5.64 -12.92
N ARG A 78 -51.15 4.45 -12.57
CA ARG A 78 -52.00 3.60 -13.42
C ARG A 78 -51.36 3.28 -14.77
N ALA A 79 -50.62 2.18 -14.84
CA ALA A 79 -50.74 1.15 -15.90
C ALA A 79 -49.75 0.00 -15.64
N THR A 80 -50.30 -1.21 -15.56
CA THR A 80 -49.63 -2.52 -15.54
C THR A 80 -50.19 -3.31 -16.76
N PRO A 81 -49.60 -4.45 -17.17
CA PRO A 81 -48.40 -4.70 -18.00
C PRO A 81 -48.77 -5.37 -19.36
N PRO A 82 -47.81 -5.92 -20.16
CA PRO A 82 -47.55 -7.37 -20.10
C PRO A 82 -46.05 -7.73 -20.33
N ARG A 83 -45.42 -8.61 -19.55
CA ARG A 83 -45.40 -10.08 -19.63
C ARG A 83 -45.06 -10.65 -21.03
N SER A 84 -43.77 -10.83 -21.31
CA SER A 84 -43.28 -11.85 -22.25
C SER A 84 -42.13 -12.65 -21.63
N ARG A 85 -42.53 -13.69 -20.89
CA ARG A 85 -41.69 -14.78 -20.43
C ARG A 85 -42.10 -16.01 -21.24
N ALA A 86 -41.39 -16.32 -22.33
CA ALA A 86 -41.38 -17.66 -22.93
C ALA A 86 -40.41 -17.73 -24.15
N MET A 87 -39.18 -18.18 -23.91
CA MET A 87 -38.49 -19.14 -24.79
C MET A 87 -37.35 -19.74 -23.96
N ARG A 88 -37.63 -20.75 -23.13
CA ARG A 88 -37.41 -22.17 -23.46
C ARG A 88 -36.04 -22.36 -24.12
N ALA A 89 -35.02 -22.70 -23.33
CA ALA A 89 -34.76 -24.09 -22.96
C ALA A 89 -34.72 -25.02 -24.19
N ARG A 90 -33.63 -24.91 -24.97
CA ARG A 90 -33.06 -25.98 -25.79
C ARG A 90 -31.55 -25.78 -25.78
N HIS A 91 -30.79 -26.87 -25.76
CA HIS A 91 -29.32 -26.96 -25.72
C HIS A 91 -28.63 -27.15 -24.36
N LEU A 92 -29.30 -27.83 -23.42
CA LEU A 92 -28.64 -28.73 -22.48
C LEU A 92 -29.34 -30.10 -22.54
N ARG A 93 -29.07 -30.89 -23.59
CA ARG A 93 -29.26 -32.36 -23.63
C ARG A 93 -28.97 -32.91 -25.03
N VAL A 94 -27.71 -33.23 -25.28
CA VAL A 94 -27.27 -34.38 -26.08
C VAL A 94 -26.01 -34.82 -25.34
N GLU A 95 -26.13 -35.52 -24.20
CA GLU A 95 -26.04 -36.99 -24.18
C GLU A 95 -24.94 -37.45 -25.15
N ALA A 96 -23.69 -37.53 -24.70
CA ALA A 96 -23.19 -38.72 -24.02
C ALA A 96 -23.62 -40.00 -24.77
N HIS A 97 -22.85 -40.41 -25.78
CA HIS A 97 -22.70 -41.82 -26.16
C HIS A 97 -21.30 -42.02 -26.77
N ALA A 98 -20.54 -42.92 -26.14
CA ALA A 98 -19.18 -43.36 -26.44
C ALA A 98 -19.14 -44.21 -27.76
N PRO A 99 -18.01 -44.80 -28.26
CA PRO A 99 -17.06 -45.60 -27.49
C PRO A 99 -15.57 -45.53 -27.89
N ARG A 100 -14.77 -46.13 -26.99
CA ARG A 100 -13.38 -46.60 -27.15
C ARG A 100 -13.18 -47.40 -28.45
N ARG A 101 -12.06 -47.16 -29.13
CA ARG A 101 -11.03 -48.16 -29.41
C ARG A 101 -9.69 -47.49 -29.67
#